data_AF-A0A7J7KEE2-F1
#
_entry.id   AF-A0A7J7KEE2-F1
#
_cell.length_a   1.000
_cell.length_b   1.000
_cell.length_c   1.000
_cell.angle_alpha   90.00
_cell.angle_beta   90.00
_cell.angle_gamma   90.00
#
_symmetry.space_group_name_H-M   'P 1'
#
loop_
_entity.id
_entity.type
_entity.pdbx_description
1 polymer ?
#
loop_
_entity_poly.entity_id
_entity_poly.type
_entity_poly.pdbx_seq_one_letter_code
_entity_poly.pdbx_strand_id
1 'polypeptide(L)'
;MVEPRVTRRLPVIRTLKKKEEPKPQTVPTVLPRIPTRIRGPPLIIGRLSSAQRLRRDKTFHSASTPVGKALVELEHEFLTVDDAQVGEVLDRVNSFIYTIAHRINKNRHNLKFGELYFSGPALNNLGTKLNFSHLNLYFPLKFKEFRLRDTHEGYTKIYLNRNPSYDRFQSIRSNSHKNLISPIKISAAIHEMMTHICQSVGRGTVLPFDDNPSSYGEGGYQVVVLLDDYIRLTVIPTLHIKLQKREVDETIIVAKPYLFDKDPESDTLWRYDNPSKAKRLLTTMNHADRGTRSRALCLLHICCMLDPVLQLCPHEFVSMVMFSTFDEDVDQLPSWQMEDLEKCFMKILTCWHQYMISGVLEHPFIAGLNCFAKMEEKDRLLIRNRIARLIGNRRELVRLLQLRTASTQ
;
A
#
# COMPACT_ATOMS: atom_id res chain seq x y z
N MET A 1 -26.34 -26.87 -65.56
CA MET A 1 -27.05 -27.02 -64.28
C MET A 1 -27.15 -28.50 -63.96
N VAL A 2 -26.31 -28.97 -63.06
CA VAL A 2 -26.22 -30.36 -62.63
C VAL A 2 -26.02 -30.33 -61.12
N GLU A 3 -27.02 -30.76 -60.36
CA GLU A 3 -26.95 -30.92 -58.92
C GLU A 3 -26.12 -32.16 -58.55
N PRO A 4 -25.19 -32.09 -57.58
CA PRO A 4 -24.66 -33.28 -56.94
C PRO A 4 -25.40 -33.59 -55.63
N ARG A 5 -25.78 -34.86 -55.55
CA ARG A 5 -26.55 -35.52 -54.50
C ARG A 5 -25.89 -35.45 -53.12
N VAL A 6 -26.71 -35.09 -52.14
CA VAL A 6 -26.49 -35.29 -50.70
C VAL A 6 -26.52 -36.79 -50.39
N THR A 7 -25.45 -37.33 -49.82
CA THR A 7 -25.45 -38.68 -49.22
C THR A 7 -25.30 -38.56 -47.71
N ARG A 8 -26.41 -38.81 -47.00
CA ARG A 8 -26.46 -38.99 -45.55
C ARG A 8 -25.85 -40.36 -45.19
N ARG A 9 -24.91 -40.40 -44.24
CA ARG A 9 -24.54 -41.63 -43.52
C ARG A 9 -25.00 -41.50 -42.06
N LEU A 10 -25.85 -42.41 -41.63
CA LEU A 10 -26.25 -42.64 -40.24
C LEU A 10 -25.50 -43.88 -39.68
N PRO A 11 -25.47 -44.07 -38.35
CA PRO A 11 -24.32 -44.62 -37.65
C PRO A 11 -24.33 -46.15 -37.55
N VAL A 12 -23.12 -46.71 -37.45
CA VAL A 12 -22.91 -48.13 -37.16
C VAL A 12 -23.02 -48.34 -35.65
N ILE A 13 -24.06 -49.07 -35.25
CA ILE A 13 -24.24 -49.64 -33.91
C ILE A 13 -23.27 -50.83 -33.78
N ARG A 14 -22.36 -50.79 -32.80
CA ARG A 14 -21.60 -51.96 -32.36
C ARG A 14 -22.04 -52.38 -30.96
N THR A 15 -22.52 -53.61 -30.89
CA THR A 15 -22.96 -54.34 -29.71
C THR A 15 -21.83 -54.64 -28.72
N LEU A 16 -22.23 -54.61 -27.45
CA LEU A 16 -21.47 -54.84 -26.23
C LEU A 16 -20.82 -56.24 -26.18
N LYS A 17 -19.57 -56.29 -25.68
CA LYS A 17 -19.02 -57.48 -25.01
C LYS A 17 -18.76 -57.16 -23.53
N LYS A 18 -19.23 -58.07 -22.69
CA LYS A 18 -19.18 -58.09 -21.22
C LYS A 18 -17.82 -58.61 -20.73
N LYS A 19 -17.51 -58.34 -19.45
CA LYS A 19 -16.35 -58.73 -18.60
C LYS A 19 -15.20 -57.71 -18.59
N GLU A 20 -14.63 -57.32 -17.45
CA GLU A 20 -14.55 -57.94 -16.11
C GLU A 20 -14.43 -56.82 -15.05
N GLU A 21 -14.99 -57.03 -13.86
CA GLU A 21 -14.86 -56.11 -12.72
C GLU A 21 -13.44 -56.17 -12.12
N PRO A 22 -12.71 -55.05 -11.99
CA PRO A 22 -11.50 -55.01 -11.18
C PRO A 22 -11.86 -54.80 -9.71
N LYS A 23 -11.29 -55.68 -8.87
CA LYS A 23 -11.32 -55.60 -7.39
C LYS A 23 -10.82 -54.24 -6.88
N PRO A 24 -11.33 -53.76 -5.73
CA PRO A 24 -10.90 -52.49 -5.15
C PRO A 24 -9.44 -52.59 -4.69
N GLN A 25 -8.56 -51.87 -5.37
CA GLN A 25 -7.22 -51.57 -4.86
C GLN A 25 -7.33 -50.43 -3.85
N THR A 26 -7.04 -50.74 -2.59
CA THR A 26 -6.78 -49.74 -1.54
C THR A 26 -5.56 -48.92 -1.92
N VAL A 27 -5.79 -47.68 -2.36
CA VAL A 27 -4.74 -46.69 -2.61
C VAL A 27 -4.31 -46.12 -1.25
N PRO A 28 -3.05 -46.25 -0.82
CA PRO A 28 -2.57 -45.53 0.36
C PRO A 28 -2.66 -44.03 0.08
N THR A 29 -3.31 -43.29 0.98
CA THR A 29 -3.39 -41.83 0.97
C THR A 29 -1.99 -41.25 1.19
N VAL A 30 -1.21 -41.13 0.11
CA VAL A 30 0.02 -40.34 0.10
C VAL A 30 -0.41 -38.89 -0.07
N LEU A 31 -0.44 -38.16 1.04
CA LEU A 31 -0.58 -36.70 1.01
C LEU A 31 0.49 -36.12 0.07
N PRO A 32 0.13 -35.24 -0.87
CA PRO A 32 1.12 -34.59 -1.72
C PRO A 32 2.08 -33.79 -0.83
N ARG A 33 3.37 -34.15 -0.87
CA ARG A 33 4.43 -33.35 -0.26
C ARG A 33 4.38 -31.95 -0.89
N ILE A 34 3.95 -30.98 -0.09
CA ILE A 34 4.05 -29.55 -0.41
C ILE A 34 5.53 -29.24 -0.64
N PRO A 35 5.93 -28.69 -1.81
CA PRO A 35 7.32 -28.30 -2.01
C PRO A 35 7.67 -27.12 -1.09
N THR A 36 8.42 -27.39 -0.02
CA THR A 36 8.90 -26.41 0.99
C THR A 36 10.05 -25.52 0.51
N ARG A 37 10.19 -25.27 -0.79
CA ARG A 37 11.23 -24.37 -1.32
C ARG A 37 10.68 -23.43 -2.38
N ILE A 38 10.04 -22.37 -1.92
CA ILE A 38 9.98 -21.12 -2.68
C ILE A 38 11.34 -20.45 -2.48
N ARG A 39 12.18 -20.46 -3.51
CA ARG A 39 13.40 -19.63 -3.57
C ARG A 39 12.99 -18.19 -3.90
N GLY A 40 12.37 -17.49 -2.95
CA GLY A 40 12.47 -16.04 -2.90
C GLY A 40 13.83 -15.66 -2.30
N PRO A 41 14.41 -14.49 -2.62
CA PRO A 41 15.56 -14.01 -1.86
C PRO A 41 15.15 -13.94 -0.38
N PRO A 42 15.92 -14.49 0.56
CA PRO A 42 15.63 -14.29 1.97
C PRO A 42 15.56 -12.78 2.22
N LEU A 43 14.48 -12.32 2.85
CA LEU A 43 14.45 -11.00 3.47
C LEU A 43 15.53 -11.01 4.55
N ILE A 44 16.77 -10.65 4.19
CA ILE A 44 17.86 -10.43 5.14
C ILE A 44 17.53 -9.10 5.84
N ILE A 45 16.63 -9.17 6.81
CA ILE A 45 16.40 -8.11 7.77
C ILE A 45 17.57 -8.21 8.73
N GLY A 46 18.46 -7.22 8.73
CA GLY A 46 19.47 -7.08 9.77
C GLY A 46 18.78 -6.91 11.13
N ARG A 47 18.58 -8.02 11.85
CA ARG A 47 17.91 -8.05 13.15
C ARG A 47 18.93 -7.74 14.26
N LEU A 48 19.08 -6.47 14.59
CA LEU A 48 19.32 -6.11 16.00
C LEU A 48 17.95 -6.17 16.69
N SER A 49 17.84 -7.00 17.74
CA SER A 49 16.62 -7.08 18.56
C SER A 49 16.25 -5.67 19.06
N SER A 50 14.96 -5.38 19.09
CA SER A 50 14.38 -4.12 19.60
C SER A 50 14.95 -3.75 20.99
N ALA A 51 15.16 -4.74 21.85
CA ALA A 51 15.80 -4.57 23.17
C ALA A 51 17.28 -4.16 23.11
N GLN A 52 18.07 -4.66 22.15
CA GLN A 52 19.47 -4.28 21.97
C GLN A 52 19.64 -2.87 21.39
N ARG A 53 18.67 -2.39 20.56
CA ARG A 53 18.64 -0.99 20.09
C ARG A 53 18.35 -0.03 21.24
N LEU A 54 17.30 -0.31 22.03
CA LEU A 54 16.92 0.47 23.22
C LEU A 54 18.06 0.59 24.25
N ARG A 55 18.87 -0.47 24.44
CA ARG A 55 20.03 -0.43 25.35
C ARG A 55 21.19 0.43 24.84
N ARG A 56 21.38 0.55 23.52
CA ARG A 56 22.40 1.44 22.94
C ARG A 56 21.94 2.90 22.89
N ASP A 57 20.65 3.17 22.77
CA ASP A 57 20.12 4.55 22.73
C ASP A 57 20.11 5.24 24.10
N LYS A 58 20.15 4.49 25.21
CA LYS A 58 20.30 5.05 26.57
C LYS A 58 21.57 5.88 26.76
N THR A 59 22.59 5.75 25.89
CA THR A 59 23.82 6.54 26.00
C THR A 59 23.77 7.89 25.31
N PHE A 60 22.71 8.23 24.56
CA PHE A 60 22.65 9.50 23.81
C PHE A 60 21.57 10.50 24.25
N HIS A 61 20.48 10.09 24.92
CA HIS A 61 19.41 11.04 25.29
C HIS A 61 18.91 10.86 26.72
N SER A 62 19.23 11.82 27.59
CA SER A 62 18.35 12.11 28.72
C SER A 62 17.21 12.98 28.19
N ALA A 63 15.97 12.49 28.25
CA ALA A 63 14.78 13.30 27.96
C ALA A 63 14.68 14.44 28.98
N SER A 64 15.34 15.55 28.69
CA SER A 64 15.46 16.69 29.60
C SER A 64 14.23 17.60 29.56
N THR A 65 13.48 17.57 28.45
CA THR A 65 12.27 18.38 28.27
C THR A 65 10.99 17.55 28.52
N PRO A 66 9.86 18.20 28.84
CA PRO A 66 8.56 17.53 28.92
C PRO A 66 8.11 16.88 27.59
N VAL A 67 8.45 17.48 26.45
CA VAL A 67 8.08 16.95 25.13
C VAL A 67 8.89 15.69 24.83
N GLY A 68 10.21 15.73 25.03
CA GLY A 68 11.08 14.58 24.86
C GLY A 68 10.64 13.40 25.74
N LYS A 69 10.22 13.65 26.98
CA LYS A 69 9.68 12.58 27.85
C LYS A 69 8.40 11.97 27.29
N ALA A 70 7.44 12.80 26.88
CA ALA A 70 6.18 12.32 26.29
C ALA A 70 6.41 11.53 24.98
N LEU A 71 7.38 11.96 24.14
CA LEU A 71 7.75 11.23 22.93
C LEU A 71 8.33 9.84 23.25
N VAL A 72 9.21 9.73 24.25
CA VAL A 72 9.81 8.45 24.67
C VAL A 72 8.75 7.51 25.26
N GLU A 73 7.82 8.05 26.05
CA GLU A 73 6.68 7.28 26.59
C GLU A 73 5.79 6.74 25.45
N LEU A 74 5.44 7.60 24.49
CA LEU A 74 4.64 7.23 23.32
C LEU A 74 5.37 6.22 22.42
N GLU A 75 6.69 6.40 22.22
CA GLU A 75 7.54 5.43 21.51
C GLU A 75 7.50 4.07 22.20
N HIS A 76 7.65 4.04 23.52
CA HIS A 76 7.59 2.80 24.27
C HIS A 76 6.21 2.13 24.13
N GLU A 77 5.11 2.88 24.20
CA GLU A 77 3.76 2.34 24.09
C GLU A 77 3.43 1.75 22.71
N PHE A 78 3.76 2.47 21.64
CA PHE A 78 3.31 2.14 20.28
C PHE A 78 4.38 1.51 19.38
N LEU A 79 5.66 1.76 19.62
CA LEU A 79 6.75 1.29 18.76
C LEU A 79 7.46 0.05 19.34
N THR A 80 7.29 -0.26 20.63
CA THR A 80 7.76 -1.54 21.17
C THR A 80 6.75 -2.64 20.85
N VAL A 81 7.13 -3.48 19.88
CA VAL A 81 6.38 -4.69 19.53
C VAL A 81 7.30 -5.87 19.75
N ASP A 82 6.73 -6.93 20.30
CA ASP A 82 7.44 -8.19 20.45
C ASP A 82 7.75 -8.75 19.04
N ASP A 83 9.02 -9.09 18.81
CA ASP A 83 9.47 -9.70 17.55
C ASP A 83 8.67 -10.98 17.24
N ALA A 84 8.19 -11.69 18.27
CA ALA A 84 7.31 -12.85 18.11
C ALA A 84 5.93 -12.47 17.53
N GLN A 85 5.31 -11.40 18.04
CA GLN A 85 4.04 -10.88 17.52
C GLN A 85 4.18 -10.42 16.06
N VAL A 86 5.30 -9.76 15.75
CA VAL A 86 5.62 -9.38 14.37
C VAL A 86 5.71 -10.61 13.47
N GLY A 87 6.46 -11.63 13.88
CA GLY A 87 6.58 -12.89 13.13
C GLY A 87 5.22 -13.53 12.87
N GLU A 88 4.39 -13.61 13.91
CA GLU A 88 3.05 -14.20 13.80
C GLU A 88 2.14 -13.42 12.83
N VAL A 89 2.13 -12.09 12.90
CA VAL A 89 1.35 -11.26 11.97
C VAL A 89 1.83 -11.48 10.53
N LEU A 90 3.14 -11.49 10.30
CA LEU A 90 3.71 -11.74 8.97
C LEU A 90 3.33 -13.13 8.44
N ASP A 91 3.41 -14.17 9.28
CA ASP A 91 3.05 -15.53 8.87
C ASP A 91 1.56 -15.64 8.54
N ARG A 92 0.70 -15.04 9.35
CA ARG A 92 -0.75 -14.98 9.11
C ARG A 92 -1.08 -14.31 7.79
N VAL A 93 -0.45 -13.17 7.53
CA VAL A 93 -0.65 -12.37 6.32
C VAL A 93 -0.09 -13.08 5.09
N ASN A 94 1.12 -13.66 5.17
CA ASN A 94 1.73 -14.43 4.09
C ASN A 94 0.88 -15.67 3.74
N SER A 95 0.38 -16.38 4.76
CA SER A 95 -0.55 -17.50 4.56
C SER A 95 -1.82 -17.04 3.83
N PHE A 96 -2.39 -15.90 4.22
CA PHE A 96 -3.57 -15.34 3.57
C PHE A 96 -3.32 -15.00 2.10
N ILE A 97 -2.19 -14.36 1.79
CA ILE A 97 -1.78 -14.08 0.40
C ILE A 97 -1.63 -15.35 -0.40
N TYR A 98 -0.95 -16.36 0.14
CA TYR A 98 -0.78 -17.62 -0.56
C TYR A 98 -2.13 -18.24 -0.93
N THR A 99 -3.09 -18.20 0.00
CA THR A 99 -4.46 -18.65 -0.27
C THR A 99 -5.14 -17.82 -1.36
N ILE A 100 -5.07 -16.48 -1.30
CA ILE A 100 -5.64 -15.59 -2.31
C ILE A 100 -5.02 -15.86 -3.68
N ALA A 101 -3.70 -15.86 -3.77
CA ALA A 101 -2.96 -16.09 -5.02
C ALA A 101 -3.32 -17.45 -5.63
N HIS A 102 -3.43 -18.50 -4.80
CA HIS A 102 -3.87 -19.81 -5.25
C HIS A 102 -5.31 -19.78 -5.81
N ARG A 103 -6.24 -19.11 -5.13
CA ARG A 103 -7.64 -18.98 -5.57
C ARG A 103 -7.78 -18.16 -6.84
N ILE A 104 -7.06 -17.04 -6.95
CA ILE A 104 -7.01 -16.20 -8.15
C ILE A 104 -6.51 -17.00 -9.35
N ASN A 105 -5.47 -17.82 -9.17
CA ASN A 105 -4.92 -18.64 -10.26
C ASN A 105 -5.82 -19.81 -10.66
N LYS A 106 -6.57 -20.38 -9.72
CA LYS A 106 -7.50 -21.50 -9.99
C LYS A 106 -8.78 -21.04 -10.67
N ASN A 107 -9.29 -19.88 -10.26
CA ASN A 107 -10.51 -19.31 -10.83
C ASN A 107 -10.18 -18.67 -12.17
N ARG A 108 -10.98 -18.96 -13.20
CA ARG A 108 -10.79 -18.42 -14.56
C ARG A 108 -11.27 -16.96 -14.65
N HIS A 109 -10.65 -16.08 -13.86
CA HIS A 109 -10.92 -14.66 -13.87
C HIS A 109 -10.45 -14.02 -15.19
N ASN A 110 -11.16 -12.98 -15.64
CA ASN A 110 -10.78 -12.24 -16.84
C ASN A 110 -9.46 -11.47 -16.64
N LEU A 111 -9.25 -10.97 -15.42
CA LEU A 111 -8.02 -10.34 -14.98
C LEU A 111 -6.95 -11.39 -14.68
N LYS A 112 -5.73 -11.13 -15.16
CA LYS A 112 -4.56 -11.94 -14.85
C LYS A 112 -3.60 -11.12 -14.02
N PHE A 113 -3.03 -11.74 -13.00
CA PHE A 113 -2.14 -11.08 -12.07
C PHE A 113 -0.71 -11.65 -12.11
N GLY A 114 0.26 -10.81 -11.74
CA GLY A 114 1.61 -11.18 -11.37
C GLY A 114 1.66 -11.84 -9.99
N GLU A 115 2.87 -11.97 -9.48
CA GLU A 115 3.07 -12.34 -8.08
C GLU A 115 2.59 -11.18 -7.20
N LEU A 116 1.74 -11.47 -6.22
CA LEU A 116 1.28 -10.48 -5.26
C LEU A 116 2.41 -10.20 -4.27
N TYR A 117 2.62 -8.95 -3.89
CA TYR A 117 3.66 -8.59 -2.94
C TYR A 117 3.25 -7.39 -2.10
N PHE A 118 3.88 -7.26 -0.93
CA PHE A 118 3.77 -6.03 -0.15
C PHE A 118 4.84 -5.04 -0.58
N SER A 119 4.42 -3.79 -0.66
CA SER A 119 5.35 -2.69 -0.57
C SER A 119 4.87 -1.71 0.48
N GLY A 120 5.78 -1.26 1.32
CA GLY A 120 5.46 -0.30 2.35
C GLY A 120 6.64 -0.08 3.29
N PRO A 121 6.75 1.13 3.85
CA PRO A 121 7.65 1.41 4.97
C PRO A 121 7.45 0.42 6.13
N ALA A 122 6.19 -0.01 6.32
CA ALA A 122 5.71 -0.84 7.42
C ALA A 122 6.47 -2.16 7.64
N LEU A 123 6.88 -2.84 6.57
CA LEU A 123 7.57 -4.14 6.68
C LEU A 123 9.08 -4.02 6.87
N ASN A 124 9.65 -2.86 6.55
CA ASN A 124 11.10 -2.67 6.55
C ASN A 124 11.59 -1.79 7.70
N ASN A 125 10.68 -1.06 8.37
CA ASN A 125 11.04 -0.09 9.40
C ASN A 125 10.43 -0.36 10.76
N LEU A 126 11.33 -0.49 11.74
CA LEU A 126 11.14 -0.29 13.18
C LEU A 126 10.13 -1.17 13.90
N GLY A 127 9.42 -2.08 13.23
CA GLY A 127 8.57 -3.05 13.91
C GLY A 127 7.51 -2.37 14.78
N THR A 128 6.83 -1.35 14.28
CA THR A 128 5.86 -0.56 15.07
C THR A 128 4.47 -1.17 14.96
N LYS A 129 3.68 -1.19 16.06
CA LYS A 129 2.36 -1.89 16.11
C LYS A 129 1.42 -1.39 15.02
N LEU A 130 1.47 -0.08 14.78
CA LEU A 130 0.65 0.61 13.79
C LEU A 130 0.98 0.30 12.34
N ASN A 131 2.24 -0.01 12.07
CA ASN A 131 2.65 -0.42 10.74
C ASN A 131 2.16 -1.83 10.40
N PHE A 132 1.99 -2.70 11.40
CA PHE A 132 1.46 -4.06 11.18
C PHE A 132 -0.05 -4.11 11.01
N SER A 133 -0.78 -3.14 11.56
CA SER A 133 -2.22 -3.06 11.39
C SER A 133 -2.63 -2.44 10.04
N HIS A 134 -1.72 -1.84 9.27
CA HIS A 134 -2.01 -1.23 7.97
C HIS A 134 -0.97 -1.62 6.91
N LEU A 135 -1.34 -2.54 6.01
CA LEU A 135 -0.43 -3.06 4.98
C LEU A 135 -0.99 -2.81 3.57
N ASN A 136 -0.12 -2.42 2.64
CA ASN A 136 -0.47 -2.24 1.23
C ASN A 136 -0.08 -3.48 0.41
N LEU A 137 -1.07 -4.21 -0.06
CA LEU A 137 -0.90 -5.40 -0.90
C LEU A 137 -1.02 -5.03 -2.39
N TYR A 138 0.07 -5.13 -3.13
CA TYR A 138 0.14 -4.77 -4.53
C TYR A 138 -0.36 -5.93 -5.40
N PHE A 139 -1.21 -5.62 -6.38
CA PHE A 139 -1.82 -6.56 -7.32
C PHE A 139 -1.34 -6.27 -8.76
N PRO A 140 -0.21 -6.85 -9.20
CA PRO A 140 0.35 -6.56 -10.51
C PRO A 140 -0.54 -7.09 -11.63
N LEU A 141 -1.06 -6.21 -12.47
CA LEU A 141 -1.91 -6.54 -13.60
C LEU A 141 -1.05 -6.97 -14.79
N LYS A 142 -1.46 -8.07 -15.45
CA LYS A 142 -0.82 -8.56 -16.67
C LYS A 142 -1.63 -8.20 -17.91
N PHE A 143 -1.31 -7.04 -18.49
CA PHE A 143 -1.76 -6.66 -19.83
C PHE A 143 -0.73 -7.11 -20.88
N LYS A 144 -1.21 -7.69 -21.99
CA LYS A 144 -0.32 -8.11 -23.09
C LYS A 144 0.24 -6.91 -23.85
N GLU A 145 -0.62 -5.94 -24.13
CA GLU A 145 -0.33 -4.76 -24.94
C GLU A 145 -1.11 -3.59 -24.37
N PHE A 146 -0.40 -2.55 -23.96
CA PHE A 146 -0.98 -1.27 -23.53
C PHE A 146 -0.06 -0.13 -23.98
N ARG A 147 -0.61 1.07 -24.04
CA ARG A 147 0.14 2.31 -24.23
C ARG A 147 -0.13 3.23 -23.05
N LEU A 148 0.90 3.94 -22.63
CA LEU A 148 0.79 5.00 -21.65
C LEU A 148 0.76 6.32 -22.38
N ARG A 149 -0.04 7.26 -21.86
CA ARG A 149 -0.02 8.64 -22.29
C ARG A 149 -0.02 9.50 -21.04
N ASP A 150 1.09 10.17 -20.81
CA ASP A 150 1.21 11.10 -19.71
C ASP A 150 0.24 12.26 -19.90
N THR A 151 -0.36 12.68 -18.80
CA THR A 151 -1.39 13.73 -18.80
C THR A 151 -0.89 14.99 -18.15
N HIS A 152 -0.53 14.90 -16.87
CA HIS A 152 -0.01 15.96 -16.03
C HIS A 152 0.90 15.33 -14.97
N GLU A 153 1.58 16.15 -14.18
CA GLU A 153 2.68 15.75 -13.31
C GLU A 153 2.28 14.59 -12.39
N GLY A 154 2.91 13.42 -12.56
CA GLY A 154 2.65 12.24 -11.75
C GLY A 154 1.46 11.37 -12.14
N TYR A 155 0.77 11.67 -13.24
CA TYR A 155 -0.37 10.89 -13.71
C TYR A 155 -0.27 10.48 -15.18
N THR A 156 -0.90 9.35 -15.50
CA THR A 156 -0.92 8.78 -16.84
C THR A 156 -2.25 8.10 -17.13
N LYS A 157 -2.56 7.96 -18.42
CA LYS A 157 -3.74 7.22 -18.92
C LYS A 157 -3.26 5.91 -19.56
N ILE A 158 -3.96 4.81 -19.26
CA ILE A 158 -3.65 3.48 -19.80
C ILE A 158 -4.60 3.15 -20.96
N TYR A 159 -4.05 3.06 -22.16
CA TYR A 159 -4.76 2.69 -23.39
C TYR A 159 -4.56 1.22 -23.72
N LEU A 160 -5.65 0.51 -24.04
CA LEU A 160 -5.57 -0.82 -24.63
C LEU A 160 -5.67 -0.73 -26.16
N ASN A 161 -4.73 -1.35 -26.87
CA ASN A 161 -4.64 -1.31 -28.35
C ASN A 161 -5.72 -2.12 -29.08
N ARG A 162 -6.67 -2.74 -28.38
CA ARG A 162 -7.64 -3.71 -28.95
C ARG A 162 -9.01 -3.08 -29.15
N ASN A 163 -9.68 -3.51 -30.23
CA ASN A 163 -11.07 -3.17 -30.50
C ASN A 163 -11.94 -3.58 -29.28
N PRO A 164 -12.63 -2.64 -28.63
CA PRO A 164 -13.35 -2.88 -27.38
C PRO A 164 -14.50 -3.90 -27.50
N SER A 165 -14.98 -4.16 -28.72
CA SER A 165 -16.18 -4.99 -28.96
C SER A 165 -15.97 -6.50 -28.73
N TYR A 166 -14.72 -6.97 -28.67
CA TYR A 166 -14.39 -8.40 -28.50
C TYR A 166 -13.36 -8.66 -27.39
N ASP A 167 -13.14 -7.68 -26.53
CA ASP A 167 -12.09 -7.75 -25.51
C ASP A 167 -12.68 -8.11 -24.13
N ARG A 168 -12.10 -9.12 -23.48
CA ARG A 168 -12.47 -9.59 -22.12
C ARG A 168 -12.32 -8.53 -21.02
N PHE A 169 -11.78 -7.37 -21.37
CA PHE A 169 -11.55 -6.23 -20.48
C PHE A 169 -12.66 -5.17 -20.59
N GLN A 170 -13.81 -5.48 -21.21
CA GLN A 170 -14.91 -4.52 -21.37
C GLN A 170 -15.40 -3.96 -20.03
N SER A 171 -15.50 -4.80 -18.99
CA SER A 171 -16.02 -4.39 -17.68
C SER A 171 -15.10 -3.42 -16.92
N ILE A 172 -13.81 -3.37 -17.26
CA ILE A 172 -12.81 -2.54 -16.58
C ILE A 172 -12.43 -1.27 -17.36
N ARG A 173 -13.07 -1.04 -18.52
CA ARG A 173 -12.85 0.15 -19.35
C ARG A 173 -13.74 1.29 -18.88
N SER A 174 -13.24 2.51 -18.99
CA SER A 174 -14.01 3.71 -18.64
C SER A 174 -15.29 3.84 -19.49
N ASN A 175 -16.36 4.35 -18.87
CA ASN A 175 -17.63 4.59 -19.56
C ASN A 175 -17.52 5.71 -20.60
N SER A 176 -16.80 6.79 -20.27
CA SER A 176 -16.60 7.96 -21.13
C SER A 176 -15.58 7.67 -22.24
N HIS A 177 -14.59 6.83 -21.95
CA HIS A 177 -13.53 6.50 -22.90
C HIS A 177 -13.31 4.98 -22.98
N LYS A 178 -14.03 4.32 -23.89
CA LYS A 178 -13.98 2.86 -24.07
C LYS A 178 -12.58 2.29 -24.33
N ASN A 179 -11.61 3.09 -24.76
CA ASN A 179 -10.22 2.65 -25.00
C ASN A 179 -9.32 2.75 -23.76
N LEU A 180 -9.78 3.40 -22.70
CA LEU A 180 -9.05 3.63 -21.46
C LEU A 180 -9.46 2.64 -20.38
N ILE A 181 -8.48 2.24 -19.58
CA ILE A 181 -8.72 1.44 -18.38
C ILE A 181 -9.05 2.37 -17.21
N SER A 182 -10.16 2.08 -16.55
CA SER A 182 -10.56 2.80 -15.34
C SER A 182 -9.93 2.17 -14.09
N PRO A 183 -9.21 2.94 -13.26
CA PRO A 183 -8.69 2.43 -11.99
C PRO A 183 -9.83 2.05 -11.03
N ILE A 184 -10.92 2.83 -10.98
CA ILE A 184 -12.08 2.55 -10.12
C ILE A 184 -12.76 1.24 -10.51
N LYS A 185 -13.02 1.02 -11.81
CA LYS A 185 -13.64 -0.23 -12.27
C LYS A 185 -12.74 -1.45 -12.08
N ILE A 186 -11.42 -1.28 -12.18
CA ILE A 186 -10.48 -2.34 -11.81
C ILE A 186 -10.58 -2.64 -10.31
N SER A 187 -10.58 -1.61 -9.47
CA SER A 187 -10.72 -1.76 -8.03
C SER A 187 -12.06 -2.42 -7.66
N ALA A 188 -13.17 -2.05 -8.31
CA ALA A 188 -14.47 -2.69 -8.11
C ALA A 188 -14.45 -4.18 -8.50
N ALA A 189 -13.88 -4.52 -9.66
CA ALA A 189 -13.75 -5.92 -10.07
C ALA A 189 -12.86 -6.74 -9.10
N ILE A 190 -11.82 -6.11 -8.54
CA ILE A 190 -10.97 -6.74 -7.51
C ILE A 190 -11.73 -6.85 -6.19
N HIS A 191 -12.55 -5.87 -5.81
CA HIS A 191 -13.39 -5.92 -4.62
C HIS A 191 -14.35 -7.11 -4.66
N GLU A 192 -15.09 -7.29 -5.76
CA GLU A 192 -16.00 -8.43 -5.96
C GLU A 192 -15.24 -9.76 -5.84
N MET A 193 -14.08 -9.84 -6.50
CA MET A 193 -13.21 -11.02 -6.46
C MET A 193 -12.73 -11.31 -5.03
N MET A 194 -12.29 -10.29 -4.31
CA MET A 194 -11.82 -10.41 -2.92
C MET A 194 -12.95 -10.80 -1.98
N THR A 195 -14.15 -10.24 -2.16
CA THR A 195 -15.34 -10.57 -1.38
C THR A 195 -15.66 -12.05 -1.50
N HIS A 196 -15.72 -12.56 -2.74
CA HIS A 196 -15.96 -13.97 -2.99
C HIS A 196 -14.86 -14.88 -2.41
N ILE A 197 -13.58 -14.49 -2.56
CA ILE A 197 -12.46 -15.26 -2.02
C ILE A 197 -12.54 -15.32 -0.50
N CYS A 198 -12.69 -14.19 0.20
CA CYS A 198 -12.73 -14.13 1.65
C CYS A 198 -13.92 -14.93 2.22
N GLN A 199 -15.10 -14.81 1.60
CA GLN A 199 -16.27 -15.62 1.95
C GLN A 199 -16.00 -17.12 1.76
N SER A 200 -15.40 -17.52 0.64
CA SER A 200 -15.13 -18.94 0.35
C SER A 200 -14.06 -19.57 1.25
N VAL A 201 -13.13 -18.76 1.75
CA VAL A 201 -12.06 -19.18 2.65
C VAL A 201 -12.54 -19.14 4.10
N GLY A 202 -13.58 -18.36 4.41
CA GLY A 202 -14.03 -18.10 5.77
C GLY A 202 -13.00 -17.29 6.57
N ARG A 203 -12.24 -16.42 5.90
CA ARG A 203 -11.20 -15.60 6.52
C ARG A 203 -11.12 -14.22 5.88
N GLY A 204 -11.08 -13.20 6.74
CA GLY A 204 -11.03 -11.80 6.35
C GLY A 204 -12.41 -11.23 5.99
N THR A 205 -12.58 -9.94 6.26
CA THR A 205 -13.78 -9.17 5.97
C THR A 205 -13.43 -8.08 4.98
N VAL A 206 -14.04 -8.10 3.79
CA VAL A 206 -13.86 -7.02 2.82
C VAL A 206 -14.76 -5.86 3.23
N LEU A 207 -14.18 -4.68 3.41
CA LEU A 207 -14.95 -3.48 3.73
C LEU A 207 -15.83 -3.07 2.54
N PRO A 208 -16.94 -2.33 2.79
CA PRO A 208 -17.76 -1.79 1.72
C PRO A 208 -16.92 -0.97 0.73
N PHE A 209 -17.22 -1.16 -0.55
CA PHE A 209 -16.64 -0.38 -1.64
C PHE A 209 -17.66 0.63 -2.11
N ASP A 210 -17.23 1.88 -2.19
CA ASP A 210 -18.01 2.97 -2.74
C ASP A 210 -17.33 3.48 -4.01
N ASP A 211 -18.02 3.31 -5.13
CA ASP A 211 -17.58 3.76 -6.45
C ASP A 211 -18.03 5.20 -6.76
N ASN A 212 -18.68 5.88 -5.81
CA ASN A 212 -19.12 7.24 -5.98
C ASN A 212 -17.95 8.24 -5.96
N PRO A 213 -17.79 9.08 -7.00
CA PRO A 213 -16.76 10.13 -7.03
C PRO A 213 -16.79 11.08 -5.83
N SER A 214 -17.95 11.34 -5.24
CA SER A 214 -18.04 12.23 -4.07
C SER A 214 -17.42 11.65 -2.80
N SER A 215 -17.24 10.34 -2.69
CA SER A 215 -16.62 9.68 -1.53
C SER A 215 -15.12 9.39 -1.73
N TYR A 216 -14.51 9.91 -2.81
CA TYR A 216 -13.09 9.75 -3.06
C TYR A 216 -12.18 10.44 -2.01
N GLY A 217 -12.70 11.36 -1.20
CA GLY A 217 -12.00 11.91 -0.04
C GLY A 217 -11.92 10.94 1.14
N GLU A 218 -12.86 9.99 1.24
CA GLU A 218 -13.01 9.10 2.40
C GLU A 218 -12.40 7.70 2.18
N GLY A 219 -11.80 7.48 1.00
CA GLY A 219 -11.16 6.20 0.66
C GLY A 219 -12.13 5.09 0.25
N GLY A 220 -13.38 5.41 -0.06
CA GLY A 220 -14.43 4.44 -0.41
C GLY A 220 -14.13 3.54 -1.63
N TYR A 221 -13.30 4.02 -2.56
CA TYR A 221 -12.88 3.31 -3.78
C TYR A 221 -11.66 2.39 -3.56
N GLN A 222 -11.15 2.27 -2.33
CA GLN A 222 -10.04 1.38 -2.02
C GLN A 222 -10.56 0.00 -1.65
N VAL A 223 -9.96 -1.05 -2.20
CA VAL A 223 -10.28 -2.41 -1.78
C VAL A 223 -9.56 -2.68 -0.46
N VAL A 224 -10.31 -2.76 0.62
CA VAL A 224 -9.75 -3.00 1.96
C VAL A 224 -10.25 -4.32 2.52
N VAL A 225 -9.33 -5.13 3.01
CA VAL A 225 -9.62 -6.38 3.71
C VAL A 225 -9.15 -6.27 5.15
N LEU A 226 -10.07 -6.43 6.11
CA LEU A 226 -9.74 -6.62 7.52
C LEU A 226 -9.49 -8.09 7.78
N LEU A 227 -8.24 -8.44 8.06
CA LEU A 227 -7.83 -9.78 8.44
C LEU A 227 -7.81 -9.89 9.97
N ASP A 228 -8.51 -10.90 10.48
CA ASP A 228 -8.62 -11.21 11.91
C ASP A 228 -9.08 -9.99 12.76
N ASP A 229 -9.84 -9.06 12.16
CA ASP A 229 -10.41 -7.82 12.74
C ASP A 229 -9.43 -6.71 13.17
N TYR A 230 -8.11 -6.92 13.06
CA TYR A 230 -7.11 -5.89 13.43
C TYR A 230 -6.05 -5.59 12.36
N ILE A 231 -5.94 -6.41 11.31
CA ILE A 231 -4.98 -6.18 10.21
C ILE A 231 -5.74 -5.63 9.00
N ARG A 232 -5.57 -4.35 8.71
CA ARG A 232 -6.10 -3.69 7.52
C ARG A 232 -5.15 -3.88 6.34
N LEU A 233 -5.59 -4.64 5.35
CA LEU A 233 -4.90 -4.84 4.09
C LEU A 233 -5.55 -3.98 3.00
N THR A 234 -4.86 -2.94 2.55
CA THR A 234 -5.26 -2.14 1.39
C THR A 234 -4.73 -2.80 0.13
N VAL A 235 -5.63 -3.29 -0.71
CA VAL A 235 -5.31 -3.92 -2.00
C VAL A 235 -5.19 -2.86 -3.07
N ILE A 236 -4.01 -2.76 -3.69
CA ILE A 236 -3.67 -1.72 -4.66
C ILE A 236 -3.42 -2.38 -6.02
N PRO A 237 -4.31 -2.20 -7.00
CA PRO A 237 -4.08 -2.66 -8.37
C PRO A 237 -2.91 -1.90 -8.99
N THR A 238 -1.95 -2.62 -9.56
CA THR A 238 -0.69 -2.02 -10.04
C THR A 238 -0.31 -2.50 -11.44
N LEU A 239 0.46 -1.70 -12.15
CA LEU A 239 1.06 -2.06 -13.43
C LEU A 239 2.56 -1.74 -13.38
N HIS A 240 3.39 -2.75 -13.59
CA HIS A 240 4.83 -2.54 -13.66
C HIS A 240 5.19 -1.99 -15.03
N ILE A 241 5.85 -0.83 -15.04
CA ILE A 241 6.45 -0.31 -16.25
C ILE A 241 7.83 -0.95 -16.35
N LYS A 242 8.03 -1.81 -17.35
CA LYS A 242 9.39 -2.18 -17.75
C LYS A 242 9.98 -0.99 -18.51
N LEU A 243 10.43 0.02 -17.78
CA LEU A 243 11.38 0.97 -18.31
C LEU A 243 12.62 0.17 -18.73
N GLN A 244 13.29 0.62 -19.79
CA GLN A 244 14.31 -0.13 -20.53
C GLN A 244 15.30 -0.85 -19.61
N LYS A 245 15.89 -1.97 -20.07
CA LYS A 245 16.72 -2.97 -19.34
C LYS A 245 17.82 -2.46 -18.36
N ARG A 246 18.04 -1.15 -18.21
CA ARG A 246 19.11 -0.52 -17.43
C ARG A 246 18.65 0.13 -16.12
N GLU A 247 17.37 0.35 -15.89
CA GLU A 247 16.92 0.91 -14.60
C GLU A 247 16.67 -0.20 -13.58
N VAL A 248 17.47 -0.16 -12.50
CA VAL A 248 17.34 -1.05 -11.32
C VAL A 248 16.10 -0.70 -10.49
N ASP A 249 15.53 0.49 -10.70
CA ASP A 249 14.39 1.00 -9.94
C ASP A 249 13.07 0.75 -10.67
N GLU A 250 12.24 -0.13 -10.11
CA GLU A 250 10.91 -0.39 -10.63
C GLU A 250 9.97 0.80 -10.36
N THR A 251 9.74 1.61 -11.38
CA THR A 251 8.60 2.54 -11.44
C THR A 251 7.34 1.74 -11.75
N ILE A 252 6.31 1.95 -10.95
CA ILE A 252 5.00 1.32 -11.15
C ILE A 252 3.92 2.39 -11.32
N ILE A 253 2.79 1.95 -11.84
CA ILE A 253 1.58 2.74 -11.94
C ILE A 253 0.54 2.08 -11.03
N VAL A 254 -0.18 2.87 -10.25
CA VAL A 254 -1.16 2.38 -9.29
C VAL A 254 -2.54 2.95 -9.54
N ALA A 255 -3.57 2.14 -9.28
CA ALA A 255 -4.95 2.58 -9.22
C ALA A 255 -5.21 3.28 -7.88
N LYS A 256 -4.57 4.44 -7.70
CA LYS A 256 -4.89 5.40 -6.65
C LYS A 256 -5.48 6.64 -7.33
N PRO A 257 -6.70 7.06 -6.99
CA PRO A 257 -7.22 8.31 -7.48
C PRO A 257 -6.47 9.46 -6.83
N TYR A 258 -6.75 10.62 -7.37
CA TYR A 258 -6.18 11.87 -6.93
C TYR A 258 -6.83 12.27 -5.60
N LEU A 259 -6.01 12.51 -4.57
CA LEU A 259 -6.48 12.96 -3.27
C LEU A 259 -7.12 14.35 -3.45
N PHE A 260 -8.38 14.53 -3.04
CA PHE A 260 -9.16 15.76 -3.21
C PHE A 260 -9.64 16.05 -4.64
N ASP A 261 -9.66 15.05 -5.52
CA ASP A 261 -10.08 15.26 -6.90
C ASP A 261 -11.60 15.35 -7.05
N LYS A 262 -12.04 16.39 -7.76
CA LYS A 262 -13.43 16.61 -8.16
C LYS A 262 -13.59 16.45 -9.68
N ASP A 263 -12.52 16.12 -10.41
CA ASP A 263 -12.51 15.97 -11.85
C ASP A 263 -13.21 14.65 -12.27
N PRO A 264 -14.25 14.71 -13.11
CA PRO A 264 -14.85 13.53 -13.72
C PRO A 264 -13.87 12.68 -14.55
N GLU A 265 -12.78 13.25 -15.06
CA GLU A 265 -11.73 12.51 -15.79
C GLU A 265 -10.89 11.59 -14.88
N SER A 266 -10.99 11.73 -13.56
CA SER A 266 -10.34 10.88 -12.55
C SER A 266 -10.60 9.39 -12.76
N ASP A 267 -11.73 9.01 -13.37
CA ASP A 267 -12.05 7.65 -13.78
C ASP A 267 -11.07 7.05 -14.79
N THR A 268 -10.10 7.82 -15.30
CA THR A 268 -9.10 7.33 -16.25
C THR A 268 -7.65 7.58 -15.83
N LEU A 269 -7.44 8.29 -14.72
CA LEU A 269 -6.12 8.72 -14.28
C LEU A 269 -5.49 7.69 -13.36
N TRP A 270 -4.32 7.22 -13.75
CA TRP A 270 -3.49 6.35 -12.93
C TRP A 270 -2.28 7.13 -12.42
N ARG A 271 -1.86 6.84 -11.18
CA ARG A 271 -0.76 7.56 -10.53
C ARG A 271 0.55 6.80 -10.67
N TYR A 272 1.64 7.51 -10.95
CA TYR A 272 2.98 6.94 -10.80
C TYR A 272 3.29 6.69 -9.32
N ASP A 273 4.01 5.61 -9.02
CA ASP A 273 4.49 5.30 -7.67
C ASP A 273 5.92 4.72 -7.76
N ASN A 274 6.75 5.07 -6.78
CA ASN A 274 8.18 4.72 -6.74
C ASN A 274 8.53 4.02 -5.41
N PRO A 275 7.85 2.91 -5.06
CA PRO A 275 8.03 2.26 -3.76
C PRO A 275 9.48 1.83 -3.49
N SER A 276 10.19 1.37 -4.52
CA SER A 276 11.58 0.92 -4.41
C SER A 276 12.53 2.08 -4.07
N LYS A 277 12.33 3.27 -4.68
CA LYS A 277 13.11 4.47 -4.38
C LYS A 277 12.83 4.96 -2.96
N ALA A 278 11.56 5.03 -2.57
CA ALA A 278 11.17 5.39 -1.21
C ALA A 278 11.79 4.43 -0.18
N LYS A 279 11.73 3.11 -0.42
CA LYS A 279 12.37 2.10 0.44
C LYS A 279 13.88 2.31 0.55
N ARG A 280 14.56 2.55 -0.58
CA ARG A 280 16.01 2.78 -0.59
C ARG A 280 16.38 4.04 0.20
N LEU A 281 15.74 5.17 -0.09
CA LEU A 281 15.97 6.44 0.61
C LEU A 281 15.78 6.28 2.11
N LEU A 282 14.68 5.65 2.50
CA LEU A 282 14.33 5.38 3.88
C LEU A 282 15.34 4.46 4.59
N THR A 283 15.84 3.43 3.90
CA THR A 283 16.89 2.54 4.42
C THR A 283 18.20 3.31 4.63
N THR A 284 18.59 4.14 3.67
CA THR A 284 19.78 4.98 3.75
C THR A 284 19.69 5.97 4.90
N MET A 285 18.58 6.70 5.01
CA MET A 285 18.32 7.64 6.10
C MET A 285 18.42 6.94 7.46
N ASN A 286 17.73 5.80 7.61
CA ASN A 286 17.74 5.04 8.87
C ASN A 286 19.12 4.51 9.26
N HIS A 287 19.94 4.16 8.28
CA HIS A 287 21.31 3.76 8.55
C HIS A 287 22.15 4.94 9.04
N ALA A 288 21.96 6.11 8.43
CA ALA A 288 22.71 7.31 8.74
C ALA A 288 22.36 7.92 10.11
N ASP A 289 21.07 8.06 10.45
CA ASP A 289 20.61 8.68 11.70
C ASP A 289 20.13 7.68 12.76
N ARG A 290 20.45 6.41 12.56
CA ARG A 290 20.03 5.27 13.40
C ARG A 290 18.50 5.12 13.51
N GLY A 291 17.75 5.64 12.54
CA GLY A 291 16.30 5.54 12.46
C GLY A 291 15.56 6.62 13.24
N THR A 292 16.24 7.67 13.68
CA THR A 292 15.66 8.72 14.53
C THR A 292 14.55 9.49 13.81
N ARG A 293 14.75 9.88 12.53
CA ARG A 293 13.68 10.49 11.72
C ARG A 293 12.52 9.54 11.46
N SER A 294 12.77 8.26 11.20
CA SER A 294 11.69 7.28 11.02
C SER A 294 10.86 7.09 12.29
N ARG A 295 11.49 7.12 13.48
CA ARG A 295 10.77 7.12 14.76
C ARG A 295 9.93 8.38 14.92
N ALA A 296 10.51 9.55 14.68
CA ALA A 296 9.80 10.82 14.71
C ALA A 296 8.57 10.83 13.78
N LEU A 297 8.73 10.35 12.55
CA LEU A 297 7.65 10.16 11.59
C LEU A 297 6.54 9.25 12.12
N CYS A 298 6.90 8.10 12.72
CA CYS A 298 5.91 7.19 13.29
C CYS A 298 5.10 7.85 14.42
N LEU A 299 5.77 8.62 15.29
CA LEU A 299 5.10 9.38 16.36
C LEU A 299 4.21 10.49 15.79
N LEU A 300 4.62 11.16 14.71
CA LEU A 300 3.76 12.12 14.02
C LEU A 300 2.54 11.47 13.39
N HIS A 301 2.67 10.29 12.79
CA HIS A 301 1.51 9.53 12.32
C HIS A 301 0.56 9.18 13.46
N ILE A 302 1.08 8.85 14.65
CA ILE A 302 0.27 8.64 15.87
C ILE A 302 -0.49 9.91 16.24
N CYS A 303 0.19 11.05 16.32
CA CYS A 303 -0.46 12.33 16.55
C CYS A 303 -1.56 12.63 15.53
N CYS A 304 -1.34 12.30 14.26
CA CYS A 304 -2.34 12.47 13.22
C CYS A 304 -3.58 11.62 13.47
N MET A 305 -3.45 10.39 13.97
CA MET A 305 -4.62 9.56 14.33
C MET A 305 -5.31 10.03 15.62
N LEU A 306 -4.58 10.60 16.57
CA LEU A 306 -5.15 11.07 17.84
C LEU A 306 -5.87 12.43 17.71
N ASP A 307 -5.49 13.23 16.70
CA ASP A 307 -6.02 14.57 16.49
C ASP A 307 -6.93 14.64 15.27
N PRO A 308 -8.26 14.82 15.44
CA PRO A 308 -9.21 14.85 14.33
C PRO A 308 -8.92 15.91 13.26
N VAL A 309 -8.25 17.01 13.61
CA VAL A 309 -7.90 18.05 12.63
C VAL A 309 -6.70 17.61 11.80
N LEU A 310 -5.72 16.96 12.42
CA LEU A 310 -4.57 16.42 11.69
C LEU A 310 -4.94 15.21 10.81
N GLN A 311 -5.98 14.46 11.16
CA GLN A 311 -6.52 13.37 10.32
C GLN A 311 -6.97 13.84 8.93
N LEU A 312 -7.30 15.12 8.75
CA LEU A 312 -7.63 15.70 7.45
C LEU A 312 -6.47 15.62 6.45
N CYS A 313 -5.24 15.42 6.94
CA CYS A 313 -4.05 15.23 6.11
C CYS A 313 -3.75 13.73 5.93
N PRO A 314 -3.68 13.23 4.69
CA PRO A 314 -3.25 11.86 4.41
C PRO A 314 -1.87 11.56 5.01
N HIS A 315 -1.71 10.39 5.65
CA HIS A 315 -0.44 9.96 6.25
C HIS A 315 0.75 9.96 5.27
N GLU A 316 0.48 9.70 3.98
CA GLU A 316 1.48 9.75 2.91
C GLU A 316 2.17 11.13 2.86
N PHE A 317 1.45 12.22 3.12
CA PHE A 317 2.01 13.57 3.04
C PHE A 317 3.02 13.86 4.15
N VAL A 318 2.80 13.35 5.36
CA VAL A 318 3.79 13.49 6.45
C VAL A 318 5.09 12.76 6.10
N SER A 319 4.99 11.64 5.38
CA SER A 319 6.17 10.93 4.85
C SER A 319 6.89 11.75 3.78
N MET A 320 6.15 12.43 2.89
CA MET A 320 6.74 13.33 1.89
C MET A 320 7.44 14.52 2.54
N VAL A 321 6.83 15.16 3.55
CA VAL A 321 7.48 16.23 4.33
C VAL A 321 8.81 15.75 4.91
N MET A 322 8.81 14.58 5.54
CA MET A 322 10.04 14.03 6.14
C MET A 322 11.13 13.75 5.11
N PHE A 323 10.77 13.26 3.90
CA PHE A 323 11.74 13.10 2.81
C PHE A 323 12.29 14.44 2.32
N SER A 324 11.45 15.47 2.18
CA SER A 324 11.90 16.80 1.79
C SER A 324 12.80 17.44 2.86
N THR A 325 12.45 17.33 4.15
CA THR A 325 13.29 17.79 5.26
C THR A 325 14.63 17.07 5.29
N PHE A 326 14.65 15.76 4.98
CA PHE A 326 15.90 15.00 4.91
C PHE A 326 16.82 15.52 3.80
N ASP A 327 16.27 15.81 2.62
CA ASP A 327 17.02 16.35 1.49
C ASP A 327 17.66 17.70 1.84
N GLU A 328 16.86 18.62 2.41
CA GLU A 328 17.33 19.95 2.87
C GLU A 328 18.45 19.84 3.93
N ASP A 329 18.32 18.90 4.86
CA ASP A 329 19.26 18.70 5.97
C ASP A 329 20.62 18.19 5.52
N VAL A 330 20.62 17.23 4.58
CA VAL A 330 21.84 16.61 4.06
C VAL A 330 22.74 17.67 3.43
N ASP A 331 22.14 18.65 2.77
CA ASP A 331 22.86 19.71 2.08
C ASP A 331 23.31 20.85 3.01
N GLN A 332 22.52 21.19 4.02
CA GLN A 332 22.69 22.44 4.76
C GLN A 332 23.30 22.29 6.15
N LEU A 333 23.18 21.13 6.80
CA LEU A 333 23.48 20.99 8.22
C LEU A 333 24.66 20.03 8.47
N PRO A 334 25.79 20.52 9.00
CA PRO A 334 26.83 19.63 9.48
C PRO A 334 26.31 18.80 10.65
N SER A 335 26.49 17.47 10.59
CA SER A 335 26.09 16.52 11.65
C SER A 335 24.58 16.32 11.85
N TRP A 336 23.77 16.48 10.81
CA TRP A 336 22.31 16.20 10.86
C TRP A 336 21.95 14.78 11.36
N GLN A 337 22.90 13.84 11.32
CA GLN A 337 22.75 12.47 11.84
C GLN A 337 22.70 12.39 13.37
N MET A 338 23.17 13.43 14.06
CA MET A 338 23.32 13.46 15.53
C MET A 338 22.15 14.14 16.25
N GLU A 339 21.12 14.56 15.50
CA GLU A 339 19.91 15.13 16.09
C GLU A 339 19.17 14.11 16.96
N ASP A 340 18.60 14.60 18.06
CA ASP A 340 17.77 13.79 18.94
C ASP A 340 16.34 13.65 18.41
N LEU A 341 15.60 12.70 18.99
CA LEU A 341 14.22 12.40 18.57
C LEU A 341 13.30 13.63 18.65
N GLU A 342 13.42 14.44 19.69
CA GLU A 342 12.59 15.64 19.88
C GLU A 342 12.89 16.68 18.80
N LYS A 343 14.17 16.93 18.51
CA LYS A 343 14.60 17.83 17.44
C LYS A 343 14.09 17.37 16.09
N CYS A 344 14.29 16.10 15.72
CA CYS A 344 13.77 15.57 14.45
C CYS A 344 12.24 15.68 14.38
N PHE A 345 11.51 15.36 15.46
CA PHE A 345 10.06 15.49 15.53
C PHE A 345 9.60 16.93 15.32
N MET A 346 10.16 17.87 16.08
CA MET A 346 9.81 19.29 15.99
C MET A 346 10.18 19.89 14.63
N LYS A 347 11.27 19.42 14.03
CA LYS A 347 11.73 19.86 12.72
C LYS A 347 10.77 19.44 11.61
N ILE A 348 10.42 18.15 11.55
CA ILE A 348 9.43 17.65 10.58
C ILE A 348 8.10 18.40 10.76
N LEU A 349 7.65 18.60 12.01
CA LEU A 349 6.42 19.36 12.30
C LEU A 349 6.51 20.83 11.82
N THR A 350 7.68 21.46 11.97
CA THR A 350 7.93 22.85 11.53
C THR A 350 7.97 22.96 10.01
N CYS A 351 8.67 22.05 9.32
CA CYS A 351 8.68 21.99 7.87
C CYS A 351 7.26 21.73 7.33
N TRP A 352 6.50 20.83 7.97
CA TRP A 352 5.10 20.59 7.61
C TRP A 352 4.27 21.88 7.68
N HIS A 353 4.44 22.67 8.75
CA HIS A 353 3.79 23.97 8.88
C HIS A 353 4.17 24.94 7.74
N GLN A 354 5.46 24.98 7.36
CA GLN A 354 5.93 25.83 6.27
C GLN A 354 5.33 25.43 4.92
N TYR A 355 5.28 24.13 4.60
CA TYR A 355 4.61 23.66 3.37
C TYR A 355 3.10 23.93 3.38
N MET A 356 2.45 23.89 4.55
CA MET A 356 1.06 24.29 4.69
C MET A 356 0.84 25.80 4.49
N ILE A 357 1.83 26.65 4.82
CA ILE A 357 1.81 28.08 4.53
C ILE A 357 2.01 28.32 3.02
N SER A 358 3.00 27.68 2.41
CA SER A 358 3.31 27.88 0.98
C SER A 358 2.23 27.28 0.08
N GLY A 359 1.51 26.26 0.54
CA GLY A 359 0.59 25.47 -0.27
C GLY A 359 1.30 24.58 -1.29
N VAL A 360 2.61 24.40 -1.14
CA VAL A 360 3.46 23.64 -2.06
C VAL A 360 4.22 22.59 -1.29
N LEU A 361 3.94 21.32 -1.58
CA LEU A 361 4.71 20.15 -1.14
C LEU A 361 5.02 19.30 -2.36
N GLU A 362 6.20 19.46 -2.94
CA GLU A 362 6.61 18.68 -4.10
C GLU A 362 6.81 17.21 -3.73
N HIS A 363 6.40 16.31 -4.62
CA HIS A 363 6.59 14.89 -4.43
C HIS A 363 8.07 14.51 -4.67
N PRO A 364 8.78 13.92 -3.68
CA PRO A 364 10.23 13.69 -3.75
C PRO A 364 10.72 12.85 -4.94
N PHE A 365 9.84 12.01 -5.50
CA PHE A 365 10.18 11.08 -6.59
C PHE A 365 9.50 11.38 -7.92
N ILE A 366 8.62 12.39 -7.96
CA ILE A 366 7.79 12.69 -9.13
C ILE A 366 7.87 14.19 -9.37
N ALA A 367 8.70 14.57 -10.34
CA ALA A 367 8.95 15.97 -10.66
C ALA A 367 7.65 16.72 -10.99
N GLY A 368 7.52 17.92 -10.40
CA GLY A 368 6.40 18.84 -10.63
C GLY A 368 5.07 18.45 -9.97
N LEU A 369 4.96 17.28 -9.34
CA LEU A 369 3.74 16.89 -8.63
C LEU A 369 3.68 17.61 -7.27
N ASN A 370 2.78 18.59 -7.12
CA ASN A 370 2.47 19.20 -5.83
C ASN A 370 1.38 18.39 -5.10
N CYS A 371 1.73 17.80 -3.96
CA CYS A 371 0.86 16.98 -3.12
C CYS A 371 -0.33 17.78 -2.53
N PHE A 372 -0.19 19.09 -2.35
CA PHE A 372 -1.23 19.95 -1.80
C PHE A 372 -2.09 20.66 -2.87
N ALA A 373 -1.87 20.40 -4.16
CA ALA A 373 -2.48 21.18 -5.25
C ALA A 373 -4.01 21.19 -5.25
N LYS A 374 -4.68 20.16 -4.73
CA LYS A 374 -6.16 20.09 -4.65
C LYS A 374 -6.70 20.08 -3.22
N MET A 375 -5.86 20.21 -2.20
CA MET A 375 -6.34 20.31 -0.82
C MET A 375 -7.21 21.57 -0.69
N GLU A 376 -8.41 21.44 -0.11
CA GLU A 376 -9.29 22.59 0.06
C GLU A 376 -8.63 23.64 0.98
N GLU A 377 -8.76 24.92 0.63
CA GLU A 377 -8.16 26.02 1.40
C GLU A 377 -8.57 25.97 2.87
N LYS A 378 -9.84 25.63 3.12
CA LYS A 378 -10.41 25.51 4.47
C LYS A 378 -9.68 24.45 5.28
N ASP A 379 -9.50 23.25 4.73
CA ASP A 379 -8.85 22.14 5.43
C ASP A 379 -7.36 22.44 5.64
N ARG A 380 -6.69 22.98 4.61
CA ARG A 380 -5.31 23.44 4.71
C ARG A 380 -5.14 24.47 5.83
N LEU A 381 -6.04 25.45 5.92
CA LEU A 381 -6.03 26.47 6.97
C LEU A 381 -6.23 25.87 8.36
N LEU A 382 -7.17 24.92 8.51
CA LEU A 382 -7.41 24.22 9.78
C LEU A 382 -6.17 23.45 10.24
N ILE A 383 -5.58 22.67 9.34
CA ILE A 383 -4.37 21.90 9.61
C ILE A 383 -3.20 22.82 9.94
N ARG A 384 -2.97 23.87 9.14
CA ARG A 384 -1.93 24.89 9.37
C ARG A 384 -2.05 25.50 10.76
N ASN A 385 -3.23 25.99 11.12
CA ASN A 385 -3.46 26.63 12.42
C ASN A 385 -3.30 25.63 13.58
N ARG A 386 -3.69 24.36 13.37
CA ARG A 386 -3.49 23.31 14.37
C ARG A 386 -2.00 23.04 14.59
N ILE A 387 -1.23 22.87 13.52
CA ILE A 387 0.22 22.66 13.60
C ILE A 387 0.91 23.87 14.26
N ALA A 388 0.55 25.10 13.86
CA ALA A 388 1.08 26.32 14.47
C ALA A 388 0.86 26.36 15.99
N ARG A 389 -0.33 25.95 16.45
CA ARG A 389 -0.64 25.84 17.88
C ARG A 389 0.21 24.79 18.57
N LEU A 390 0.43 23.62 17.95
CA LEU A 390 1.28 22.57 18.53
C LEU A 390 2.75 23.02 18.65
N ILE A 391 3.26 23.74 17.66
CA ILE A 391 4.61 24.32 17.68
C ILE A 391 4.72 25.42 18.75
N GLY A 392 3.76 26.32 18.81
CA GLY A 392 3.77 27.49 19.72
C GLY A 392 3.38 27.19 21.16
N ASN A 393 2.70 26.07 21.43
CA ASN A 393 2.22 25.70 22.76
C ASN A 393 2.68 24.30 23.17
N ARG A 394 3.85 24.24 23.82
CA ARG A 394 4.46 22.99 24.31
C ARG A 394 3.53 22.18 25.22
N ARG A 395 2.69 22.83 26.04
CA ARG A 395 1.75 22.11 26.93
C ARG A 395 0.69 21.37 26.14
N GLU A 396 0.17 21.98 25.08
CA GLU A 396 -0.81 21.36 24.20
C GLU A 396 -0.20 20.19 23.42
N LEU A 397 1.05 20.32 22.97
CA LEU A 397 1.77 19.22 22.31
C LEU A 397 1.98 18.04 23.27
N VAL A 398 2.44 18.30 24.50
CA VAL A 398 2.58 17.25 25.52
C VAL A 398 1.23 16.60 25.81
N ARG A 399 0.16 17.38 25.93
CA ARG A 399 -1.20 16.86 26.12
C ARG A 399 -1.59 15.91 25.00
N LEU A 400 -1.32 16.28 23.74
CA LEU A 400 -1.59 15.42 22.59
C LEU A 400 -0.77 14.13 22.63
N LEU A 401 0.53 14.22 22.93
CA LEU A 401 1.42 13.05 23.00
C LEU A 401 1.05 12.10 24.16
N GLN A 402 0.42 12.60 25.21
CA GLN A 402 -0.04 11.82 26.35
C GLN A 402 -1.50 11.39 26.24
N LEU A 403 -2.23 11.80 25.19
CA LEU A 403 -3.56 11.27 24.92
C LEU A 403 -3.42 9.78 24.63
N ARG A 404 -3.74 8.97 25.63
CA ARG A 404 -3.93 7.54 25.41
C ARG A 404 -5.10 7.36 24.46
N THR A 405 -4.95 6.45 23.51
CA THR A 405 -6.12 5.89 22.83
C THR A 405 -6.96 5.20 23.88
N ALA A 406 -7.99 5.86 24.41
CA ALA A 406 -8.92 5.29 25.37
C ALA A 406 -9.83 4.20 24.74
N SER A 407 -9.43 3.62 23.60
CA SER A 407 -10.32 2.97 22.64
C SER A 407 -9.69 1.82 21.85
N THR A 408 -8.67 1.14 22.39
CA THR A 408 -8.20 -0.15 21.87
C THR A 408 -8.36 -1.23 22.92
N GLN A 409 -9.63 -1.53 23.25
CA GLN A 409 -10.07 -2.83 23.73
C GLN A 409 -11.07 -3.41 22.74
#